data_AF-A0A2T0FEZ1-F1
#
_entry.id   AF-A0A2T0FEZ1-F1
#
_cell.length_a   1.000
_cell.length_b   1.000
_cell.length_c   1.000
_cell.angle_alpha   90.00
_cell.angle_beta   90.00
_cell.angle_gamma   90.00
#
_symmetry.space_group_name_H-M   'P 1'
#
loop_
_entity.id
_entity.type
_entity.pdbx_description
1 polymer ?
#
loop_
_entity_poly.entity_id
_entity_poly.type
_entity_poly.pdbx_seq_one_letter_code
_entity_poly.pdbx_strand_id
1 'polypeptide(L)'
;MDDALREIAESLLDDVSERVVRRSSKLVLQSRAKIQLKPAEEPARSYICVLLAAEAHSGQELAAKPPVPPALFSKLVEIFRQELGFKETVVAAPETPRKRRKDNPETPVKTPQRNPRTPVKTPQRTPQRTPQRTPRTPRSKEPTTSDIKRLAAEMGLKDSTVKAIQHGYLQYNHLVKDKWGLLLGLAYVVISRAEPDQKELPTRLARAVTVASANGRLEEWIHWASQIATGQSWLTKVAVEPEPIRQLYTGPGDWD
;
A
#
# COMPACT_ATOMS: atom_id res chain seq x y z
N MET A 1 -14.81 19.70 -27.59
CA MET A 1 -14.86 19.22 -26.18
C MET A 1 -15.67 17.95 -26.11
N ASP A 2 -16.88 17.93 -26.67
CA ASP A 2 -17.74 16.75 -26.65
C ASP A 2 -17.14 15.54 -27.38
N ASP A 3 -16.42 15.73 -28.49
CA ASP A 3 -15.74 14.62 -29.20
C ASP A 3 -14.70 13.91 -28.32
N ALA A 4 -13.89 14.68 -27.58
CA ALA A 4 -12.91 14.11 -26.65
C ALA A 4 -13.57 13.39 -25.45
N LEU A 5 -14.73 13.87 -25.00
CA LEU A 5 -15.50 13.19 -23.95
C LEU A 5 -16.14 11.90 -24.46
N ARG A 6 -16.55 11.88 -25.73
CA ARG A 6 -17.06 10.68 -26.40
C ARG A 6 -15.98 9.62 -26.54
N GLU A 7 -14.79 9.98 -27.02
CA GLU A 7 -13.65 9.06 -27.13
C GLU A 7 -13.29 8.43 -25.77
N ILE A 8 -13.26 9.22 -24.70
CA ILE A 8 -13.03 8.70 -23.34
C ILE A 8 -14.16 7.76 -22.93
N ALA A 9 -15.41 8.10 -23.21
CA ALA A 9 -16.56 7.24 -22.87
C ALA A 9 -16.52 5.90 -23.62
N GLU A 10 -16.15 5.91 -24.90
CA GLU A 10 -15.99 4.70 -25.72
C GLU A 10 -14.88 3.78 -25.18
N SER A 11 -13.86 4.35 -24.52
CA SER A 11 -12.83 3.56 -23.86
C SER A 11 -13.27 2.91 -22.54
N LEU A 12 -14.38 3.35 -21.95
CA LEU A 12 -14.86 2.94 -20.62
C LEU A 12 -16.15 2.13 -20.65
N LEU A 13 -16.96 2.29 -21.69
CA LEU A 13 -18.29 1.70 -21.82
C LEU A 13 -18.43 1.03 -23.18
N ASP A 14 -19.05 -0.15 -23.18
CA ASP A 14 -19.37 -0.88 -24.42
C ASP A 14 -20.47 -0.17 -25.24
N ASP A 15 -21.36 0.57 -24.58
CA ASP A 15 -22.41 1.38 -25.21
C ASP A 15 -22.40 2.82 -24.69
N VAL A 16 -22.03 3.75 -25.56
CA VAL A 16 -21.90 5.17 -25.21
C VAL A 16 -23.23 5.89 -25.40
N SER A 17 -23.97 6.01 -24.30
CA SER A 17 -25.18 6.81 -24.28
C SER A 17 -24.86 8.31 -24.41
N GLU A 18 -25.59 9.02 -25.28
CA GLU A 18 -25.53 10.49 -25.38
C GLU A 18 -25.81 11.19 -24.04
N ARG A 19 -26.58 10.53 -23.15
CA ARG A 19 -26.82 11.00 -21.78
C ARG A 19 -25.53 11.08 -20.96
N VAL A 20 -24.62 10.13 -21.13
CA VAL A 20 -23.32 10.11 -20.43
C VAL A 20 -22.48 11.29 -20.92
N VAL A 21 -22.31 11.45 -22.23
CA VAL A 21 -21.53 12.56 -22.82
C VAL A 21 -22.07 13.92 -22.36
N ARG A 22 -23.40 14.14 -22.46
CA ARG A 22 -24.04 15.39 -22.03
C ARG A 22 -23.84 15.66 -20.53
N ARG A 23 -23.94 14.61 -19.69
CA ARG A 23 -23.70 14.73 -18.25
C ARG A 23 -22.23 15.05 -17.96
N SER A 24 -21.29 14.40 -18.64
CA SER A 24 -19.86 14.66 -18.53
C SER A 24 -19.52 16.11 -18.85
N SER A 25 -20.03 16.67 -19.95
CA SER A 25 -19.81 18.08 -20.32
C SER A 25 -20.29 19.03 -19.22
N LYS A 26 -21.46 18.76 -18.62
CA LYS A 26 -21.97 19.54 -17.49
C LYS A 26 -21.05 19.45 -16.26
N LEU A 27 -20.55 18.26 -15.93
CA LEU A 27 -19.62 18.05 -14.82
C LEU A 27 -18.26 18.74 -15.05
N VAL A 28 -17.76 18.77 -16.29
CA VAL A 28 -16.53 19.49 -16.62
C VAL A 28 -16.71 20.99 -16.38
N LEU A 29 -17.83 21.58 -16.82
CA LEU A 29 -18.12 22.99 -16.56
C LEU A 29 -18.25 23.29 -15.07
N GLN A 30 -18.95 22.44 -14.32
CA GLN A 30 -19.10 22.59 -12.87
C GLN A 30 -17.77 22.42 -12.11
N SER A 31 -16.96 21.44 -12.49
CA SER A 31 -15.66 21.20 -11.85
C SER A 31 -14.69 22.35 -12.09
N ARG A 32 -14.72 23.02 -13.25
CA ARG A 32 -13.87 24.19 -13.50
C ARG A 32 -14.19 25.37 -12.58
N ALA A 33 -15.46 25.50 -12.17
CA ALA A 33 -15.88 26.54 -11.24
C ALA A 33 -15.53 26.23 -9.78
N LYS A 34 -15.55 24.94 -9.40
CA LYS A 34 -15.39 24.51 -7.99
C LYS A 34 -14.00 23.98 -7.63
N ILE A 35 -13.32 23.36 -8.57
CA ILE A 35 -12.11 22.56 -8.34
C ILE A 35 -10.97 23.15 -9.15
N GLN A 36 -9.99 23.71 -8.44
CA GLN A 36 -8.75 24.20 -9.03
C GLN A 36 -7.73 23.06 -9.07
N LEU A 37 -7.28 22.71 -10.28
CA LEU A 37 -6.28 21.67 -10.51
C LEU A 37 -4.97 22.30 -10.97
N LYS A 38 -3.86 21.60 -10.72
CA LYS A 38 -2.57 21.99 -11.29
C LYS A 38 -2.55 21.68 -12.79
N PRO A 39 -1.68 22.34 -13.58
CA PRO A 39 -1.55 22.04 -15.02
C PRO A 39 -1.26 20.55 -15.32
N ALA A 40 -0.50 19.87 -14.46
CA ALA A 40 -0.21 18.44 -14.60
C ALA A 40 -1.41 17.52 -14.27
N GLU A 41 -2.43 18.04 -13.58
CA GLU A 41 -3.62 17.31 -13.15
C GLU A 41 -4.81 17.55 -14.09
N GLU A 42 -4.79 18.63 -14.89
CA GLU A 42 -5.87 18.98 -15.83
C GLU A 42 -6.26 17.85 -16.82
N PRO A 43 -5.34 17.03 -17.36
CA PRO A 43 -5.73 15.90 -18.22
C PRO A 43 -6.68 14.90 -17.54
N ALA A 44 -6.65 14.80 -16.19
CA ALA A 44 -7.53 13.91 -15.45
C ALA A 44 -8.97 14.43 -15.33
N ARG A 45 -9.21 15.74 -15.46
CA ARG A 45 -10.53 16.36 -15.23
C ARG A 45 -11.62 15.76 -16.11
N SER A 46 -11.40 15.74 -17.43
CA SER A 46 -12.35 15.18 -18.38
C SER A 46 -12.60 13.69 -18.11
N TYR A 47 -11.53 12.97 -17.80
CA TYR A 47 -11.59 11.53 -17.52
C TYR A 47 -12.42 11.21 -16.27
N ILE A 48 -12.20 11.93 -15.17
CA ILE A 48 -12.97 11.79 -13.92
C ILE A 48 -14.44 12.16 -14.13
N CYS A 49 -14.73 13.23 -14.89
CA CYS A 49 -16.11 13.62 -15.19
C CYS A 49 -16.85 12.54 -15.99
N VAL A 50 -16.19 11.91 -16.97
CA VAL A 50 -16.76 10.80 -17.72
C VAL A 50 -16.96 9.57 -16.83
N LEU A 51 -15.97 9.24 -16.01
CA LEU A 51 -16.06 8.13 -15.05
C LEU A 51 -17.27 8.29 -14.12
N LEU A 52 -17.43 9.45 -13.48
CA LEU A 52 -18.56 9.72 -12.57
C LEU A 52 -19.92 9.76 -13.28
N ALA A 53 -19.95 10.23 -14.54
CA ALA A 53 -21.17 10.21 -15.34
C ALA A 53 -21.56 8.78 -15.74
N ALA A 54 -20.58 7.95 -16.09
CA ALA A 54 -20.73 6.55 -16.44
C ALA A 54 -21.16 5.72 -15.24
N GLU A 55 -20.51 5.85 -14.07
CA GLU A 55 -20.90 5.20 -12.81
C GLU A 55 -22.34 5.53 -12.44
N ALA A 56 -22.75 6.80 -12.57
CA ALA A 56 -24.12 7.21 -12.30
C ALA A 56 -25.15 6.70 -13.33
N HIS A 57 -24.69 6.24 -14.50
CA HIS A 57 -25.54 5.67 -15.55
C HIS A 57 -25.64 4.15 -15.45
N SER A 58 -24.51 3.46 -15.25
CA SER A 58 -24.43 1.99 -15.16
C SER A 58 -24.75 1.45 -13.76
N GLY A 59 -24.53 2.26 -12.72
CA GLY A 59 -24.61 1.81 -11.32
C GLY A 59 -23.45 0.91 -10.90
N GLN A 60 -22.42 0.75 -11.72
CA GLN A 60 -21.25 -0.08 -11.46
C GLN A 60 -19.98 0.77 -11.44
N GLU A 61 -19.06 0.44 -10.53
CA GLU A 61 -17.73 1.04 -10.49
C GLU A 61 -16.88 0.52 -11.66
N LEU A 62 -16.33 1.45 -12.45
CA LEU A 62 -15.58 1.14 -13.66
C LEU A 62 -14.07 1.21 -13.41
N ALA A 63 -13.36 0.15 -13.77
CA ALA A 63 -11.90 0.13 -13.72
C ALA A 63 -11.34 0.87 -14.93
N ALA A 64 -10.80 2.07 -14.69
CA ALA A 64 -10.31 2.95 -15.74
C ALA A 64 -8.77 3.04 -15.70
N LYS A 65 -8.11 3.13 -16.86
CA LYS A 65 -6.65 3.34 -16.94
C LYS A 65 -6.36 4.85 -16.87
N PRO A 66 -5.89 5.37 -15.73
CA PRO A 66 -5.87 6.81 -15.52
C PRO A 66 -4.76 7.50 -16.33
N PRO A 67 -4.98 8.74 -16.80
CA PRO A 67 -3.96 9.54 -17.50
C PRO A 67 -2.88 10.10 -16.57
N VAL A 68 -3.05 9.94 -15.26
CA VAL A 68 -2.14 10.41 -14.21
C VAL A 68 -1.80 9.24 -13.28
N PRO A 69 -0.74 9.32 -12.46
CA PRO A 69 -0.37 8.24 -11.54
C PRO A 69 -1.57 7.76 -10.69
N PRO A 70 -1.80 6.44 -10.54
CA PRO A 70 -3.02 5.91 -9.93
C PRO A 70 -3.32 6.48 -8.54
N ALA A 71 -2.29 6.62 -7.70
CA ALA A 71 -2.45 7.16 -6.34
C ALA A 71 -2.91 8.64 -6.32
N LEU A 72 -2.57 9.42 -7.36
CA LEU A 72 -3.05 10.79 -7.51
C LEU A 72 -4.47 10.78 -8.07
N PHE A 73 -4.75 9.92 -9.05
CA PHE A 73 -6.07 9.78 -9.66
C PHE A 73 -7.15 9.46 -8.62
N SER A 74 -6.92 8.47 -7.75
CA SER A 74 -7.89 8.10 -6.70
C SER A 74 -8.22 9.28 -5.77
N LYS A 75 -7.22 10.09 -5.41
CA LYS A 75 -7.44 11.29 -4.60
C LYS A 75 -8.26 12.35 -5.33
N LEU A 76 -8.00 12.54 -6.62
CA LEU A 76 -8.76 13.49 -7.43
C LEU A 76 -10.21 13.03 -7.60
N VAL A 77 -10.46 11.74 -7.82
CA VAL A 77 -11.83 11.19 -7.87
C VAL A 77 -12.58 11.48 -6.58
N GLU A 78 -11.95 11.27 -5.42
CA GLU A 78 -12.56 11.55 -4.11
C GLU A 78 -12.91 13.04 -3.95
N ILE A 79 -12.02 13.96 -4.33
CA ILE A 79 -12.29 15.40 -4.32
C ILE A 79 -13.47 15.74 -5.23
N PHE A 80 -13.51 15.18 -6.44
CA PHE A 80 -14.61 15.41 -7.38
C PHE A 80 -15.94 14.88 -6.85
N ARG A 81 -15.96 13.69 -6.23
CA ARG A 81 -17.18 13.13 -5.61
C ARG A 81 -17.72 14.07 -4.53
N GLN A 82 -16.85 14.59 -3.67
CA GLN A 82 -17.22 15.52 -2.60
C GLN A 82 -17.76 16.86 -3.14
N GLU A 83 -17.03 17.51 -4.04
CA GLU A 83 -17.35 18.87 -4.52
C GLU A 83 -18.53 18.92 -5.52
N LEU A 84 -18.70 17.86 -6.31
CA LEU A 84 -19.79 17.75 -7.29
C LEU A 84 -21.05 17.10 -6.71
N GLY A 85 -21.02 16.68 -5.43
CA GLY A 85 -22.20 16.18 -4.72
C GLY A 85 -22.55 14.73 -5.04
N PHE A 86 -21.59 13.92 -5.50
CA PHE A 86 -21.71 12.46 -5.57
C PHE A 86 -21.42 11.90 -4.18
N LYS A 87 -22.35 12.10 -3.25
CA LYS A 87 -22.28 11.48 -1.92
C LYS A 87 -22.56 10.00 -2.06
N GLU A 88 -21.49 9.22 -2.14
CA GLU A 88 -21.50 7.83 -1.75
C GLU A 88 -21.78 7.79 -0.24
N THR A 89 -22.90 7.20 0.17
CA THR A 89 -23.22 6.97 1.59
C THR A 89 -22.27 5.91 2.14
N VAL A 90 -21.00 6.26 2.30
CA VAL A 90 -20.08 5.50 3.13
C VAL A 90 -20.44 5.82 4.57
N VAL A 91 -20.86 4.79 5.29
CA VAL A 91 -21.17 4.81 6.73
C VAL A 91 -20.14 5.66 7.46
N ALA A 92 -20.64 6.69 8.15
CA ALA A 92 -19.84 7.64 8.89
C ALA A 92 -18.89 6.93 9.87
N ALA A 93 -17.59 7.05 9.64
CA ALA A 93 -16.64 6.98 10.75
C ALA A 93 -16.87 8.21 11.64
N PRO A 94 -16.90 8.08 12.98
CA PRO A 94 -17.27 9.17 13.86
C PRO A 94 -16.21 10.28 13.82
N GLU A 95 -16.63 11.46 13.37
CA GLU A 95 -15.87 12.69 13.59
C GLU A 95 -15.77 12.95 15.09
N THR A 96 -14.54 13.01 15.58
CA THR A 96 -14.29 13.47 16.95
C THR A 96 -14.49 14.98 17.03
N PRO A 97 -15.01 15.53 18.15
CA PRO A 97 -15.42 16.93 18.20
C PRO A 97 -14.21 17.87 18.10
N ARG A 98 -14.14 18.66 17.02
CA ARG A 98 -13.28 19.85 16.97
C ARG A 98 -13.80 20.85 17.99
N LYS A 99 -13.01 21.06 19.04
CA LYS A 99 -13.24 22.03 20.11
C LYS A 99 -13.24 23.44 19.53
N ARG A 100 -14.43 23.96 19.18
CA ARG A 100 -14.68 25.40 19.03
C ARG A 100 -14.35 26.07 20.38
N ARG A 101 -13.36 26.96 20.40
CA ARG A 101 -13.35 28.05 21.39
C ARG A 101 -13.64 29.35 20.65
N LYS A 102 -14.68 29.99 21.17
CA LYS A 102 -15.37 31.20 20.75
C LYS A 102 -14.52 32.43 21.13
N ASP A 103 -14.71 33.49 20.35
CA ASP A 103 -14.12 34.82 20.49
C ASP A 103 -14.20 35.43 21.90
N ASN A 104 -13.14 36.18 22.26
CA ASN A 104 -12.99 37.50 22.93
C ASN A 104 -14.05 37.99 23.96
N PRO A 105 -13.77 38.92 24.93
CA PRO A 105 -12.79 40.03 24.81
C PRO A 105 -12.06 40.49 26.12
N GLU A 106 -11.28 41.56 25.95
CA GLU A 106 -10.84 42.59 26.92
C GLU A 106 -9.52 42.43 27.71
N THR A 107 -8.65 43.42 27.46
CA THR A 107 -7.49 43.92 28.23
C THR A 107 -7.87 44.40 29.64
N PRO A 108 -6.95 44.38 30.65
CA PRO A 108 -6.09 45.55 30.91
C PRO A 108 -4.65 45.27 31.44
N VAL A 109 -3.68 46.00 30.88
CA VAL A 109 -2.67 46.88 31.53
C VAL A 109 -1.85 46.43 32.78
N LYS A 110 -0.50 46.42 32.61
CA LYS A 110 0.64 46.68 33.57
C LYS A 110 0.88 45.67 34.71
N THR A 111 2.07 45.30 35.21
CA THR A 111 3.51 45.71 35.14
C THR A 111 4.34 44.54 35.76
N PRO A 112 5.70 44.55 35.72
CA PRO A 112 6.54 43.36 35.86
C PRO A 112 7.04 43.07 37.28
N GLN A 113 7.37 41.81 37.59
CA GLN A 113 8.25 41.46 38.72
C GLN A 113 9.02 40.16 38.52
N ARG A 114 10.16 40.07 39.21
CA ARG A 114 11.43 39.43 38.84
C ARG A 114 11.84 38.44 39.95
N ASN A 115 12.01 37.15 39.61
CA ASN A 115 12.88 36.11 40.26
C ASN A 115 12.70 35.79 41.78
N PRO A 116 13.40 34.80 42.39
CA PRO A 116 13.82 33.44 41.96
C PRO A 116 13.68 32.33 43.07
N ARG A 117 13.87 31.04 42.69
CA ARG A 117 14.28 29.85 43.51
C ARG A 117 13.27 29.38 44.59
N THR A 118 13.02 28.10 44.87
CA THR A 118 13.86 26.88 44.99
C THR A 118 12.95 25.61 45.02
N PRO A 119 13.49 24.38 44.91
CA PRO A 119 12.74 23.13 44.74
C PRO A 119 12.37 22.50 46.09
N VAL A 120 11.41 21.55 46.15
CA VAL A 120 11.39 20.42 47.12
C VAL A 120 10.19 19.45 46.90
N LYS A 121 10.57 18.17 46.75
CA LYS A 121 9.98 16.88 47.17
C LYS A 121 8.57 16.41 46.71
N THR A 122 8.64 15.27 46.00
CA THR A 122 7.77 14.07 46.02
C THR A 122 7.17 13.76 47.40
N PRO A 123 5.96 13.14 47.54
CA PRO A 123 5.69 11.75 47.11
C PRO A 123 4.26 11.58 46.53
N GLN A 124 3.89 10.54 45.77
CA GLN A 124 3.42 9.25 46.29
C GLN A 124 3.00 8.37 45.10
N ARG A 125 3.33 7.08 45.19
CA ARG A 125 2.85 5.99 44.34
C ARG A 125 1.32 5.88 44.40
N THR A 126 0.68 5.78 43.24
CA THR A 126 -0.52 4.97 43.04
C THR A 126 -0.28 4.05 41.84
N PRO A 127 -0.59 2.74 41.92
CA PRO A 127 -0.43 1.82 40.81
C PRO A 127 -1.63 2.00 39.88
N GLN A 128 -1.55 2.98 38.97
CA GLN A 128 -2.54 3.12 37.92
C GLN A 128 -2.27 2.03 36.88
N ARG A 129 -3.11 0.99 36.93
CA ARG A 129 -3.36 0.01 35.88
C ARG A 129 -3.00 0.61 34.52
N THR A 130 -1.92 0.10 33.95
CA THR A 130 -1.60 0.26 32.54
C THR A 130 -2.88 -0.01 31.75
N PRO A 131 -3.33 0.91 30.87
CA PRO A 131 -4.15 0.48 29.76
C PRO A 131 -3.29 -0.57 29.07
N GLN A 132 -3.82 -1.79 28.96
CA GLN A 132 -3.30 -2.79 28.05
C GLN A 132 -3.21 -2.06 26.71
N ARG A 133 -1.99 -1.62 26.36
CA ARG A 133 -1.68 -1.20 25.02
C ARG A 133 -2.05 -2.43 24.20
N THR A 134 -3.14 -2.33 23.45
CA THR A 134 -3.23 -3.04 22.18
C THR A 134 -1.85 -2.92 21.52
N PRO A 135 -1.28 -3.99 20.95
CA PRO A 135 0.05 -3.94 20.39
C PRO A 135 0.06 -2.78 19.40
N ARG A 136 0.69 -1.67 19.78
CA ARG A 136 1.13 -0.67 18.82
C ARG A 136 2.08 -1.48 17.96
N THR A 137 1.66 -1.79 16.73
CA THR A 137 2.53 -2.32 15.69
C THR A 137 3.85 -1.55 15.82
N PRO A 138 4.96 -2.24 16.14
CA PRO A 138 6.24 -1.57 16.28
C PRO A 138 6.46 -0.79 15.00
N ARG A 139 6.77 0.51 15.10
CA ARG A 139 7.25 1.28 13.96
C ARG A 139 8.42 0.50 13.36
N SER A 140 8.16 -0.12 12.22
CA SER A 140 9.05 -0.70 11.22
C SER A 140 10.53 -0.72 11.63
N LYS A 141 10.94 -1.71 12.42
CA LYS A 141 12.35 -2.11 12.41
C LYS A 141 12.62 -2.67 11.02
N GLU A 142 13.68 -2.20 10.38
CA GLU A 142 14.12 -2.77 9.11
C GLU A 142 14.28 -4.30 9.28
N PRO A 143 13.86 -5.10 8.29
CA PRO A 143 14.04 -6.54 8.33
C PRO A 143 15.52 -6.86 8.50
N THR A 144 15.84 -7.61 9.55
CA THR A 144 17.18 -8.10 9.84
C THR A 144 17.39 -9.47 9.20
N THR A 145 18.65 -9.90 9.07
CA THR A 145 18.96 -11.26 8.60
C THR A 145 18.29 -12.35 9.45
N SER A 146 18.09 -12.10 10.75
CA SER A 146 17.38 -13.02 11.64
C SER A 146 15.89 -13.13 11.29
N ASP A 147 15.27 -12.06 10.81
CA ASP A 147 13.88 -12.08 10.34
C ASP A 147 13.75 -12.90 9.05
N ILE A 148 14.71 -12.78 8.13
CA ILE A 148 14.77 -13.59 6.91
C ILE A 148 14.89 -15.07 7.26
N LYS A 149 15.78 -15.42 8.19
CA LYS A 149 15.95 -16.81 8.66
C LYS A 149 14.70 -17.34 9.36
N ARG A 150 14.02 -16.52 10.17
CA ARG A 150 12.75 -16.89 10.82
C ARG A 150 11.67 -17.17 9.78
N LEU A 151 11.51 -16.27 8.80
CA LEU A 151 10.56 -16.42 7.71
C LEU A 151 10.84 -17.70 6.89
N ALA A 152 12.11 -17.96 6.61
CA ALA A 152 12.53 -19.17 5.92
C ALA A 152 12.22 -20.45 6.69
N ALA A 153 12.50 -20.47 8.00
CA ALA A 153 12.21 -21.60 8.87
C ALA A 153 10.70 -21.88 8.97
N GLU A 154 9.88 -20.83 9.09
CA GLU A 154 8.41 -20.94 9.15
C GLU A 154 7.83 -21.50 7.85
N MET A 155 8.45 -21.21 6.71
CA MET A 155 8.01 -21.71 5.40
C MET A 155 8.66 -23.04 5.00
N GLY A 156 9.67 -23.52 5.74
CA GLY A 156 10.40 -24.74 5.42
C GLY A 156 11.32 -24.61 4.19
N LEU A 157 11.88 -23.41 3.95
CA LEU A 157 12.69 -23.15 2.76
C LEU A 157 14.08 -23.80 2.84
N LYS A 158 14.59 -24.27 1.69
CA LYS A 158 15.97 -24.76 1.55
C LYS A 158 16.99 -23.63 1.72
N ASP A 159 18.19 -23.95 2.22
CA ASP A 159 19.26 -22.98 2.45
C ASP A 159 19.66 -22.18 1.20
N SER A 160 19.62 -22.79 0.01
CA SER A 160 19.91 -22.12 -1.26
C SER A 160 18.88 -21.03 -1.56
N THR A 161 17.60 -21.28 -1.27
CA THR A 161 16.51 -20.31 -1.38
C THR A 161 16.71 -19.16 -0.38
N VAL A 162 17.06 -19.46 0.87
CA VAL A 162 17.33 -18.43 1.90
C VAL A 162 18.49 -17.52 1.50
N LYS A 163 19.59 -18.10 1.01
CA LYS A 163 20.76 -17.35 0.55
C LYS A 163 20.41 -16.43 -0.63
N ALA A 164 19.59 -16.90 -1.57
CA ALA A 164 19.13 -16.08 -2.69
C ALA A 164 18.24 -14.91 -2.23
N ILE A 165 17.30 -15.15 -1.32
CA ILE A 165 16.47 -14.07 -0.73
C ILE A 165 17.36 -13.04 -0.01
N GLN A 166 18.32 -13.50 0.80
CA GLN A 166 19.23 -12.63 1.53
C GLN A 166 20.11 -11.81 0.57
N HIS A 167 20.64 -12.44 -0.48
CA HIS A 167 21.44 -11.77 -1.50
C HIS A 167 20.63 -10.69 -2.22
N GLY A 168 19.45 -11.02 -2.74
CA GLY A 168 18.56 -10.06 -3.39
C GLY A 168 18.16 -8.91 -2.46
N TYR A 169 17.83 -9.21 -1.20
CA TYR A 169 17.46 -8.17 -0.23
C TYR A 169 18.61 -7.20 0.03
N LEU A 170 19.83 -7.68 0.24
CA LEU A 170 21.01 -6.82 0.42
C LEU A 170 21.30 -5.97 -0.83
N GLN A 171 21.12 -6.54 -2.01
CA GLN A 171 21.35 -5.85 -3.28
C GLN A 171 20.35 -4.72 -3.52
N TYR A 172 19.08 -4.88 -3.15
CA TYR A 172 18.02 -3.93 -3.52
C TYR A 172 17.45 -3.12 -2.36
N ASN A 173 17.82 -3.41 -1.09
CA ASN A 173 17.21 -2.74 0.05
C ASN A 173 17.32 -1.21 -0.03
N HIS A 174 18.40 -0.66 -0.55
CA HIS A 174 18.65 0.78 -0.62
C HIS A 174 17.77 1.51 -1.63
N LEU A 175 17.15 0.79 -2.58
CA LEU A 175 16.31 1.37 -3.64
C LEU A 175 14.90 1.75 -3.15
N VAL A 176 14.48 1.23 -1.99
CA VAL A 176 13.09 1.35 -1.53
C VAL A 176 13.01 1.81 -0.08
N LYS A 177 11.92 2.49 0.25
CA LYS A 177 11.63 2.92 1.62
C LYS A 177 10.99 1.81 2.46
N ASP A 178 10.09 1.05 1.85
CA ASP A 178 9.42 -0.08 2.50
C ASP A 178 10.24 -1.36 2.32
N LYS A 179 11.11 -1.60 3.30
CA LYS A 179 12.03 -2.75 3.30
C LYS A 179 11.28 -4.08 3.48
N TRP A 180 10.16 -4.07 4.20
CA TRP A 180 9.35 -5.28 4.43
C TRP A 180 8.60 -5.70 3.19
N GLY A 181 8.02 -4.74 2.47
CA GLY A 181 7.41 -4.98 1.16
C GLY A 181 8.39 -5.63 0.19
N LEU A 182 9.60 -5.08 0.08
CA LEU A 182 10.66 -5.67 -0.75
C LEU A 182 11.02 -7.10 -0.33
N LEU A 183 11.24 -7.34 0.96
CA LEU A 183 11.60 -8.67 1.45
C LEU A 183 10.52 -9.70 1.07
N LEU A 184 9.25 -9.35 1.25
CA LEU A 184 8.11 -10.20 0.91
C LEU A 184 8.00 -10.46 -0.59
N GLY A 185 8.13 -9.42 -1.42
CA GLY A 185 8.12 -9.54 -2.88
C GLY A 185 9.26 -10.43 -3.39
N LEU A 186 10.48 -10.23 -2.87
CA LEU A 186 11.62 -11.08 -3.21
C LEU A 186 11.42 -12.52 -2.75
N ALA A 187 10.96 -12.75 -1.52
CA ALA A 187 10.67 -14.08 -1.02
C ALA A 187 9.68 -14.81 -1.94
N TYR A 188 8.59 -14.15 -2.32
CA TYR A 188 7.62 -14.71 -3.25
C TYR A 188 8.25 -15.12 -4.59
N VAL A 189 9.02 -14.22 -5.22
CA VAL A 189 9.63 -14.47 -6.54
C VAL A 189 10.64 -15.62 -6.48
N VAL A 190 11.48 -15.67 -5.44
CA VAL A 190 12.48 -16.74 -5.29
C VAL A 190 11.80 -18.08 -5.03
N ILE A 191 10.81 -18.13 -4.13
CA ILE A 191 10.12 -19.38 -3.79
C ILE A 191 9.31 -19.89 -4.99
N SER A 192 8.59 -19.01 -5.69
CA SER A 192 7.84 -19.39 -6.89
C SER A 192 8.73 -19.98 -7.99
N ARG A 193 10.02 -19.62 -8.01
CA ARG A 193 11.02 -20.19 -8.93
C ARG A 193 11.63 -21.49 -8.43
N ALA A 194 11.84 -21.62 -7.13
CA ALA A 194 12.38 -22.83 -6.51
C ALA A 194 11.33 -23.96 -6.47
N GLU A 195 10.07 -23.61 -6.18
CA GLU A 195 8.96 -24.54 -5.94
C GLU A 195 7.68 -24.00 -6.61
N PRO A 196 7.49 -24.26 -7.93
CA PRO A 196 6.39 -23.68 -8.70
C PRO A 196 4.99 -24.16 -8.30
N ASP A 197 4.86 -25.23 -7.51
CA ASP A 197 3.56 -25.86 -7.19
C ASP A 197 2.86 -25.26 -5.94
N GLN A 198 3.43 -24.22 -5.32
CA GLN A 198 2.86 -23.62 -4.10
C GLN A 198 1.78 -22.57 -4.39
N LYS A 199 0.54 -23.04 -4.65
CA LYS A 199 -0.63 -22.15 -4.86
C LYS A 199 -1.01 -21.30 -3.64
N GLU A 200 -0.66 -21.71 -2.43
CA GLU A 200 -0.98 -21.00 -1.18
C GLU A 200 0.12 -20.04 -0.70
N LEU A 201 1.18 -19.85 -1.50
CA LEU A 201 2.34 -19.06 -1.11
C LEU A 201 2.02 -17.60 -0.73
N PRO A 202 1.17 -16.84 -1.45
CA PRO A 202 0.83 -15.47 -1.07
C PRO A 202 0.17 -15.42 0.32
N THR A 203 -0.75 -16.34 0.60
CA THR A 203 -1.47 -16.41 1.87
C THR A 203 -0.53 -16.79 3.02
N ARG A 204 0.39 -17.73 2.80
CA ARG A 204 1.40 -18.13 3.80
C ARG A 204 2.37 -16.98 4.11
N LEU A 205 2.87 -16.28 3.08
CA LEU A 205 3.74 -15.10 3.26
C LEU A 205 3.01 -13.97 3.98
N ALA A 206 1.76 -13.70 3.60
CA ALA A 206 0.93 -12.70 4.26
C ALA A 206 0.70 -13.05 5.73
N ARG A 207 0.45 -14.32 6.06
CA ARG A 207 0.30 -14.80 7.45
C ARG A 207 1.60 -14.69 8.25
N ALA A 208 2.72 -15.16 7.70
CA ALA A 208 4.02 -15.09 8.37
C ALA A 208 4.44 -13.63 8.70
N VAL A 209 3.90 -12.66 7.96
CA VAL A 209 4.24 -11.24 8.10
C VAL A 209 3.02 -10.37 8.42
N THR A 210 1.94 -10.96 8.95
CA THR A 210 0.70 -10.23 9.37
C THR A 210 0.97 -9.10 10.38
N VAL A 211 2.17 -9.04 10.95
CA VAL A 211 2.60 -8.03 11.92
C VAL A 211 3.41 -6.87 11.29
N ALA A 212 3.99 -7.01 10.09
CA ALA A 212 4.99 -6.05 9.59
C ALA A 212 4.59 -5.21 8.36
N SER A 213 3.71 -5.69 7.47
CA SER A 213 3.32 -4.93 6.28
C SER A 213 1.95 -4.28 6.47
N ALA A 214 1.97 -3.01 6.89
CA ALA A 214 0.77 -2.25 7.24
C ALA A 214 -0.12 -1.83 6.05
N ASN A 215 0.25 -2.17 4.81
CA ASN A 215 -0.27 -1.46 3.64
C ASN A 215 -1.08 -2.30 2.65
N GLY A 216 -1.20 -3.63 2.81
CA GLY A 216 -1.99 -4.46 1.89
C GLY A 216 -1.50 -4.47 0.43
N ARG A 217 -0.29 -3.95 0.15
CA ARG A 217 0.29 -3.80 -1.20
C ARG A 217 1.22 -4.94 -1.60
N LEU A 218 0.96 -6.16 -1.12
CA LEU A 218 1.84 -7.31 -1.41
C LEU A 218 1.98 -7.56 -2.92
N GLU A 219 0.88 -7.46 -3.66
CA GLU A 219 0.87 -7.64 -5.12
C GLU A 219 1.76 -6.63 -5.85
N GLU A 220 1.76 -5.36 -5.43
CA GLU A 220 2.64 -4.33 -6.01
C GLU A 220 4.11 -4.71 -5.79
N TRP A 221 4.45 -5.22 -4.60
CA TRP A 221 5.80 -5.64 -4.27
C TRP A 221 6.23 -6.90 -5.02
N ILE A 222 5.32 -7.85 -5.23
CA ILE A 222 5.55 -9.03 -6.06
C ILE A 222 5.87 -8.60 -7.49
N HIS A 223 5.04 -7.71 -8.06
CA HIS A 223 5.25 -7.21 -9.42
C HIS A 223 6.60 -6.49 -9.55
N TRP A 224 6.92 -5.59 -8.63
CA TRP A 224 8.18 -4.85 -8.63
C TRP A 224 9.39 -5.77 -8.46
N ALA A 225 9.34 -6.70 -7.49
CA ALA A 225 10.39 -7.69 -7.26
C ALA A 225 10.59 -8.60 -8.47
N SER A 226 9.52 -8.97 -9.18
CA SER A 226 9.62 -9.75 -10.40
C SER A 226 10.36 -8.97 -11.48
N GLN A 227 10.09 -7.68 -11.66
CA GLN A 227 10.78 -6.86 -12.65
C GLN A 227 12.28 -6.74 -12.37
N ILE A 228 12.66 -6.45 -11.12
CA ILE A 228 14.07 -6.25 -10.76
C ILE A 228 14.87 -7.56 -10.70
N ALA A 229 14.22 -8.69 -10.38
CA ALA A 229 14.87 -9.99 -10.32
C ALA A 229 14.91 -10.70 -11.68
N THR A 230 14.18 -10.20 -12.69
CA THR A 230 14.22 -10.74 -14.04
C THR A 230 15.63 -10.64 -14.63
N GLY A 231 16.16 -11.75 -15.14
CA GLY A 231 17.49 -11.81 -15.74
C GLY A 231 18.65 -11.91 -14.73
N GLN A 232 18.38 -11.98 -13.43
CA GLN A 232 19.43 -12.10 -12.43
C GLN A 232 20.00 -13.54 -12.38
N SER A 233 21.31 -13.66 -12.52
CA SER A 233 22.03 -14.95 -12.54
C SER A 233 22.01 -15.68 -11.19
N TRP A 234 21.78 -14.97 -10.08
CA TRP A 234 21.63 -15.61 -8.77
C TRP A 234 20.28 -16.31 -8.61
N LEU A 235 19.26 -15.89 -9.37
CA LEU A 235 17.93 -16.51 -9.34
C LEU A 235 17.87 -17.78 -10.21
N THR A 236 18.57 -17.79 -11.34
CA THR A 236 18.65 -18.97 -12.21
C THR A 236 19.33 -20.15 -11.53
N LYS A 237 20.30 -19.90 -10.64
CA LYS A 237 20.98 -20.95 -9.85
C LYS A 237 20.04 -21.66 -8.87
N VAL A 238 19.01 -20.98 -8.35
CA VAL A 238 18.05 -21.56 -7.41
C VAL A 238 17.10 -22.55 -8.10
N ALA A 239 16.68 -22.23 -9.32
CA ALA A 239 15.75 -23.07 -10.08
C ALA A 239 16.41 -24.35 -10.64
N VAL A 240 17.73 -24.36 -10.77
CA VAL A 240 18.48 -25.42 -11.46
C VAL A 240 19.07 -26.44 -10.51
N GLU A 241 19.14 -26.17 -9.19
CA GLU A 241 19.72 -27.10 -8.23
C GLU A 241 18.83 -28.37 -8.14
N PRO A 242 19.18 -29.46 -8.85
CA PRO A 242 18.43 -30.70 -8.71
C PRO A 242 18.67 -31.15 -7.28
N GLU A 243 17.64 -31.64 -6.59
CA GLU A 243 17.86 -32.44 -5.38
C GLU A 243 19.05 -33.35 -5.67
N PRO A 244 20.16 -33.30 -4.89
CA PRO A 244 21.22 -34.25 -5.09
C PRO A 244 20.52 -35.59 -4.96
N ILE A 245 20.45 -36.34 -6.06
CA ILE A 245 19.89 -37.69 -6.07
C ILE A 245 20.68 -38.33 -4.94
N ARG A 246 20.03 -38.50 -3.78
CA ARG A 246 20.59 -39.27 -2.69
C ARG A 246 20.79 -40.59 -3.37
N GLN A 247 22.03 -40.85 -3.81
CA GLN A 247 22.44 -42.15 -4.26
C GLN A 247 22.06 -43.01 -3.07
N LEU A 248 20.93 -43.68 -3.18
CA LEU A 248 20.58 -44.80 -2.36
C LEU A 248 21.69 -45.77 -2.68
N TYR A 249 22.79 -45.62 -1.95
CA TYR A 249 23.84 -46.59 -1.85
C TYR A 249 23.15 -47.77 -1.18
N THR A 250 22.44 -48.55 -1.99
CA THR A 250 22.22 -49.96 -1.71
C THR A 250 23.64 -50.49 -1.65
N GLY A 251 24.17 -50.58 -0.43
CA GLY A 251 25.47 -51.18 -0.18
C GLY A 251 25.53 -52.55 -0.88
N PRO A 252 26.74 -53.01 -1.25
CA PRO A 252 26.89 -54.32 -1.86
C PRO A 252 26.23 -55.34 -0.94
N GLY A 253 25.09 -55.89 -1.39
CA GLY A 253 24.49 -57.05 -0.77
C GLY A 253 25.51 -58.18 -0.88
N ASP A 254 25.87 -58.71 0.28
CA ASP A 254 26.56 -59.98 0.44
C ASP A 254 25.89 -61.01 -0.48
N TRP A 255 26.63 -61.46 -1.49
CA TRP A 255 26.35 -62.72 -2.18
C TRP A 255 27.18 -63.79 -1.46
N ASP A 256 26.60 -64.35 -0.41
CA ASP A 256 26.99 -65.67 0.11
C ASP A 256 26.40 -66.78 -0.78
#